data_AF-A0A7K4AFT3-F1
#
_entry.id   AF-A0A7K4AFT3-F1
#
_cell.length_a   1.000
_cell.length_b   1.000
_cell.length_c   1.000
_cell.angle_alpha   90.00
_cell.angle_beta   90.00
_cell.angle_gamma   90.00
#
_symmetry.space_group_name_H-M   'P 1'
#
loop_
_entity.id
_entity.type
_entity.pdbx_description
1 polymer ?
#
loop_
_entity_poly.entity_id
_entity_poly.type
_entity_poly.pdbx_seq_one_letter_code
_entity_poly.pdbx_strand_id
1 'polypeptide(L)'
;MKTQKGISSRIKGIAVVVLVLVAALAGMRLEFGSLQSPDWILRDSKAVEGYQWMANNTESDATVLAWWDYADGITGVAHRQAVIAEASREIRNTIGGYTDPSKPWHKIEYALWYPFEPEERVRDVADFFISDNPTSAMQIAEKYGADYALVMADDMGKYFSLIMAAKENLSDYLSVQVNQTSRTRSYPSKETIFTRMVGGEEIEGFSKSFDNGRMRIYKLEKTAAV
;
A
#
# COMPACT_ATOMS: atom_id res chain seq x y z
N MET A 1 30.09 26.86 49.23
CA MET A 1 30.69 25.74 48.44
C MET A 1 29.89 24.44 48.37
N LYS A 2 28.66 24.33 48.92
CA LYS A 2 27.82 23.10 48.82
C LYS A 2 26.82 23.08 47.65
N THR A 3 26.46 24.25 47.10
CA THR A 3 25.44 24.41 46.04
C THR A 3 25.91 23.99 44.65
N GLN A 4 27.20 24.18 44.32
CA GLN A 4 27.75 23.90 42.98
C GLN A 4 27.89 22.39 42.68
N LYS A 5 28.17 21.56 43.71
CA LYS A 5 28.24 20.09 43.57
C LYS A 5 26.90 19.45 43.22
N GLY A 6 25.80 19.94 43.83
CA GLY A 6 24.44 19.45 43.58
C GLY A 6 23.93 19.76 42.17
N ILE A 7 24.26 20.94 41.64
CA ILE A 7 23.89 21.35 40.28
C ILE A 7 24.62 20.51 39.24
N SER A 8 25.93 20.28 39.38
CA SER A 8 26.68 19.46 38.41
C SER A 8 26.28 17.97 38.41
N SER A 9 25.87 17.43 39.56
CA SER A 9 25.36 16.05 39.68
C SER A 9 24.01 15.90 38.98
N ARG A 10 23.11 16.87 39.15
CA ARG A 10 21.82 16.90 38.43
C ARG A 10 22.00 17.06 36.92
N ILE A 11 22.93 17.91 36.47
CA ILE A 11 23.24 18.08 35.04
C ILE A 11 23.80 16.78 34.45
N LYS A 12 24.73 16.10 35.14
CA LYS A 12 25.24 14.79 34.70
C LYS A 12 24.14 13.72 34.67
N GLY A 13 23.27 13.69 35.68
CA GLY A 13 22.12 12.78 35.71
C GLY A 13 21.15 13.02 34.55
N ILE A 14 20.81 14.28 34.26
CA ILE A 14 19.98 14.65 33.11
C ILE A 14 20.65 14.26 31.79
N ALA A 15 21.95 14.53 31.64
CA ALA A 15 22.68 14.18 30.42
C ALA A 15 22.70 12.67 30.16
N VAL A 16 22.85 11.85 31.21
CA VAL A 16 22.77 10.39 31.09
C VAL A 16 21.37 9.95 30.68
N VAL A 17 20.31 10.52 31.27
CA VAL A 17 18.92 10.21 30.89
C VAL A 17 18.64 10.58 29.43
N VAL A 18 19.10 11.76 28.99
CA VAL A 18 18.95 12.19 27.59
C VAL A 18 19.70 11.25 26.63
N LEU A 19 20.93 10.85 26.96
CA LEU A 19 21.70 9.90 26.14
C LEU A 19 21.00 8.54 26.02
N VAL A 20 20.44 8.02 27.13
CA VAL A 20 19.67 6.77 27.12
C VAL A 20 18.43 6.90 26.24
N LEU A 21 17.70 8.02 26.33
CA LEU A 21 16.53 8.28 25.48
C LEU A 21 16.91 8.36 24.00
N VAL A 22 17.99 9.06 23.66
CA VAL A 22 18.48 9.15 22.27
C VAL A 22 18.89 7.78 21.74
N ALA A 23 19.62 6.98 22.52
CA ALA A 23 20.00 5.63 22.14
C ALA A 23 18.77 4.72 21.93
N ALA A 24 17.76 4.82 22.81
CA ALA A 24 16.51 4.08 22.66
C ALA A 24 15.76 4.47 21.39
N LEU A 25 15.61 5.77 21.10
CA LEU A 25 14.96 6.27 19.88
C LEU A 25 15.72 5.84 18.61
N ALA A 26 17.06 5.88 18.64
CA ALA A 26 17.88 5.41 17.53
C ALA A 26 17.71 3.90 17.30
N GLY A 27 17.71 3.10 18.37
CA GLY A 27 17.46 1.66 18.29
C GLY A 27 16.09 1.33 17.70
N MET A 28 15.04 1.97 18.22
CA MET A 28 13.68 1.81 17.69
C MET A 28 13.57 2.24 16.22
N ARG A 29 14.25 3.32 15.80
CA ARG A 29 14.23 3.75 14.39
C ARG A 29 14.91 2.74 13.45
N LEU A 30 15.98 2.09 13.91
CA LEU A 30 16.67 1.05 13.14
C LEU A 30 15.82 -0.22 13.02
N GLU A 31 15.19 -0.64 14.12
CA GLU A 31 14.25 -1.76 14.14
C GLU A 31 13.07 -1.49 13.20
N PHE A 32 12.47 -0.30 13.28
CA PHE A 32 11.40 0.11 12.37
C PHE A 32 11.82 0.06 10.89
N GLY A 33 13.04 0.52 10.57
CA GLY A 33 13.59 0.44 9.22
C GLY A 33 13.72 -0.99 8.71
N SER A 34 14.12 -1.94 9.57
CA SER A 34 14.24 -3.35 9.19
C SER A 34 12.89 -4.01 8.85
N LEU A 35 11.79 -3.49 9.41
CA LEU A 35 10.44 -4.01 9.20
C LEU A 35 9.83 -3.58 7.88
N GLN A 36 10.28 -2.44 7.35
CA GLN A 36 9.90 -1.91 6.04
C GLN A 36 10.80 -2.48 4.93
N SER A 37 11.59 -3.54 5.19
CA SER A 37 12.46 -4.10 4.17
C SER A 37 11.65 -4.75 3.04
N PRO A 38 11.93 -4.43 1.76
CA PRO A 38 11.23 -5.00 0.61
C PRO A 38 11.65 -6.44 0.30
N ASP A 39 12.43 -7.11 1.16
CA ASP A 39 12.94 -8.47 0.95
C ASP A 39 11.85 -9.51 0.63
N TRP A 40 10.61 -9.24 1.06
CA TRP A 40 9.48 -10.11 0.77
C TRP A 40 9.10 -10.11 -0.72
N ILE A 41 9.31 -9.00 -1.44
CA ILE A 41 9.01 -8.87 -2.88
C ILE A 41 9.87 -9.83 -3.70
N LEU A 42 11.13 -9.99 -3.29
CA LEU A 42 12.10 -10.83 -4.00
C LEU A 42 11.85 -12.34 -3.80
N ARG A 43 10.94 -12.73 -2.90
CA ARG A 43 10.62 -14.14 -2.63
C ARG A 43 9.62 -14.72 -3.62
N ASP A 44 8.82 -13.89 -4.26
CA ASP A 44 7.84 -14.31 -5.27
C ASP A 44 8.43 -14.12 -6.67
N SER A 45 8.98 -15.20 -7.23
CA SER A 45 9.65 -15.15 -8.54
C SER A 45 8.75 -14.65 -9.66
N LYS A 46 7.44 -14.91 -9.58
CA LYS A 46 6.48 -14.42 -10.57
C LYS A 46 6.15 -12.93 -10.36
N ALA A 47 6.11 -12.45 -9.12
CA ALA A 47 6.00 -11.02 -8.89
C ALA A 47 7.23 -10.27 -9.42
N VAL A 48 8.44 -10.81 -9.16
CA VAL A 48 9.71 -10.27 -9.67
C VAL A 48 9.73 -10.23 -11.20
N GLU A 49 9.29 -11.30 -11.87
CA GLU A 49 9.16 -11.35 -13.32
C GLU A 49 8.27 -10.20 -13.84
N GLY A 50 7.13 -9.93 -13.20
CA GLY A 50 6.25 -8.84 -13.60
C GLY A 50 6.87 -7.45 -13.43
N TYR A 51 7.59 -7.21 -12.33
CA TYR A 51 8.33 -5.96 -12.15
C TYR A 51 9.48 -5.81 -13.16
N GLN A 52 10.20 -6.89 -13.48
CA GLN A 52 11.23 -6.89 -14.52
C GLN A 52 10.65 -6.66 -15.91
N TRP A 53 9.50 -7.24 -16.21
CA TRP A 53 8.78 -6.96 -17.44
C TRP A 53 8.45 -5.47 -17.52
N MET A 54 7.92 -4.89 -16.44
CA MET A 54 7.61 -3.46 -16.38
C MET A 54 8.86 -2.60 -16.61
N ALA A 55 9.98 -2.92 -15.98
CA ALA A 55 11.26 -2.22 -16.15
C ALA A 55 11.72 -2.16 -17.62
N ASN A 56 11.46 -3.23 -18.37
CA ASN A 56 11.97 -3.42 -19.73
C ASN A 56 10.98 -3.00 -20.83
N ASN A 57 9.68 -2.89 -20.52
CA ASN A 57 8.63 -2.72 -21.54
C ASN A 57 7.76 -1.46 -21.35
N THR A 58 8.08 -0.62 -20.37
CA THR A 58 7.39 0.65 -20.11
C THR A 58 8.37 1.81 -20.14
N GLU A 59 7.87 3.02 -20.32
CA GLU A 59 8.66 4.26 -20.33
C GLU A 59 9.33 4.50 -18.97
N SER A 60 10.55 5.04 -18.96
CA SER A 60 11.35 5.18 -17.72
C SER A 60 10.72 6.08 -16.66
N ASP A 61 9.85 7.00 -17.07
CA ASP A 61 9.11 7.92 -16.21
C ASP A 61 7.65 7.48 -15.95
N ALA A 62 7.25 6.30 -16.45
CA ALA A 62 5.88 5.82 -16.34
C ALA A 62 5.42 5.76 -14.88
N THR A 63 4.16 6.15 -14.68
CA THR A 63 3.49 6.15 -13.38
C THR A 63 2.50 4.99 -13.28
N VAL A 64 2.55 4.26 -12.17
CA VAL A 64 1.80 3.03 -11.95
C VAL A 64 0.82 3.23 -10.79
N LEU A 65 -0.46 3.06 -11.09
CA LEU A 65 -1.52 3.00 -10.09
C LEU A 65 -1.64 1.57 -9.56
N ALA A 66 -1.28 1.40 -8.29
CA ALA A 66 -1.33 0.12 -7.60
C ALA A 66 -1.74 0.34 -6.15
N TRP A 67 -2.17 -0.73 -5.48
CA TRP A 67 -2.28 -0.69 -4.03
C TRP A 67 -0.89 -0.55 -3.39
N TRP A 68 -0.79 0.19 -2.29
CA TRP A 68 0.49 0.63 -1.69
C TRP A 68 1.46 -0.52 -1.38
N ASP A 69 0.95 -1.71 -1.07
CA ASP A 69 1.79 -2.90 -0.86
C ASP A 69 2.75 -3.20 -2.03
N TYR A 70 2.47 -2.71 -3.24
CA TYR A 70 3.27 -2.99 -4.45
C TYR A 70 4.26 -1.90 -4.81
N ALA A 71 4.24 -0.77 -4.10
CA ALA A 71 5.05 0.40 -4.44
C ALA A 71 6.56 0.12 -4.37
N ASP A 72 7.01 -0.65 -3.38
CA ASP A 72 8.42 -1.03 -3.24
C ASP A 72 8.92 -1.84 -4.45
N GLY A 73 8.07 -2.69 -5.05
CA GLY A 73 8.43 -3.46 -6.24
C GLY A 73 8.44 -2.59 -7.49
N ILE A 74 7.46 -1.69 -7.60
CA ILE A 74 7.37 -0.70 -8.68
C ILE A 74 8.59 0.23 -8.68
N THR A 75 8.97 0.75 -7.52
CA THR A 75 10.07 1.71 -7.40
C THR A 75 11.44 1.02 -7.37
N GLY A 76 11.58 -0.04 -6.57
CA GLY A 76 12.86 -0.71 -6.30
C GLY A 76 13.30 -1.67 -7.40
N VAL A 77 12.37 -2.35 -8.07
CA VAL A 77 12.67 -3.34 -9.12
C VAL A 77 12.32 -2.82 -10.51
N ALA A 78 11.12 -2.26 -10.68
CA ALA A 78 10.70 -1.76 -11.98
C ALA A 78 11.26 -0.37 -12.32
N HIS A 79 11.76 0.38 -11.32
CA HIS A 79 12.23 1.75 -11.46
C HIS A 79 11.18 2.66 -12.11
N ARG A 80 9.92 2.56 -11.63
CA ARG A 80 8.79 3.39 -12.04
C ARG A 80 8.22 4.15 -10.85
N GLN A 81 7.40 5.14 -11.14
CA GLN A 81 6.71 5.92 -10.11
C GLN A 81 5.44 5.17 -9.68
N ALA A 82 5.18 5.08 -8.38
CA ALA A 82 3.90 4.59 -7.86
C ALA A 82 3.01 5.78 -7.49
N VAL A 83 1.71 5.71 -7.77
CA VAL A 83 0.76 6.78 -7.39
C VAL A 83 0.72 6.97 -5.88
N ILE A 84 0.73 5.87 -5.12
CA ILE A 84 0.89 5.86 -3.66
C ILE A 84 2.01 4.90 -3.29
N ALA A 85 2.82 5.28 -2.31
CA ALA A 85 3.86 4.40 -1.77
C ALA A 85 3.44 3.72 -0.46
N GLU A 86 2.52 4.33 0.28
CA GLU A 86 2.20 3.94 1.65
C GLU A 86 0.70 4.04 1.93
N ALA A 87 0.26 3.44 3.02
CA ALA A 87 -1.11 3.59 3.51
C ALA A 87 -1.38 5.00 4.07
N SER A 88 -2.66 5.36 4.19
CA SER A 88 -3.08 6.55 4.93
C SER A 88 -3.29 6.26 6.41
N ARG A 89 -3.37 7.31 7.23
CA ARG A 89 -3.61 7.17 8.68
C ARG A 89 -4.94 6.50 8.99
N GLU A 90 -5.98 6.70 8.19
CA GLU A 90 -7.32 6.14 8.42
C GLU A 90 -7.35 4.61 8.28
N ILE A 91 -6.56 4.07 7.35
CA ILE A 91 -6.47 2.63 7.11
C ILE A 91 -5.25 1.99 7.78
N ARG A 92 -4.59 2.65 8.74
CA ARG A 92 -3.40 2.10 9.44
C ARG A 92 -3.60 0.70 10.03
N ASN A 93 -4.84 0.34 10.36
CA ASN A 93 -5.21 -0.99 10.86
C ASN A 93 -5.19 -2.08 9.77
N THR A 94 -4.98 -1.75 8.50
CA THR A 94 -4.75 -2.72 7.41
C THR A 94 -3.27 -3.00 7.19
N ILE A 95 -2.37 -2.24 7.84
CA ILE A 95 -0.93 -2.45 7.74
C ILE A 95 -0.54 -3.58 8.68
N GLY A 96 -0.04 -4.69 8.13
CA GLY A 96 0.31 -5.89 8.90
C GLY A 96 1.24 -5.57 10.08
N GLY A 97 2.31 -4.81 9.83
CA GLY A 97 3.26 -4.39 10.87
C GLY A 97 2.67 -3.49 11.95
N TYR A 98 1.66 -2.67 11.63
CA TYR A 98 0.97 -1.83 12.63
C TYR A 98 0.08 -2.66 13.56
N THR A 99 -0.52 -3.73 13.04
CA THR A 99 -1.44 -4.60 13.80
C THR A 99 -0.76 -5.77 14.51
N ASP A 100 0.54 -5.97 14.33
CA ASP A 100 1.28 -7.10 14.91
C ASP A 100 1.18 -7.12 16.45
N PRO A 101 0.44 -8.09 17.04
CA PRO A 101 0.24 -8.14 18.48
C PRO A 101 1.51 -8.52 19.24
N SER A 102 2.51 -9.10 18.57
CA SER A 102 3.79 -9.45 19.18
C SER A 102 4.68 -8.23 19.44
N LYS A 103 4.31 -7.05 18.92
CA LYS A 103 5.16 -5.85 18.92
C LYS A 103 4.40 -4.62 19.46
N PRO A 104 4.28 -4.49 20.80
CA PRO A 104 3.43 -3.50 21.43
C PRO A 104 3.84 -2.04 21.16
N TRP A 105 5.12 -1.80 20.83
CA TRP A 105 5.66 -0.47 20.56
C TRP A 105 5.38 0.04 19.15
N HIS A 106 5.03 -0.85 18.21
CA HIS A 106 4.86 -0.51 16.79
C HIS A 106 3.87 0.62 16.56
N LYS A 107 2.77 0.68 17.30
CA LYS A 107 1.79 1.76 17.14
C LYS A 107 2.41 3.15 17.35
N ILE A 108 3.38 3.26 18.27
CA ILE A 108 4.12 4.49 18.53
C ILE A 108 5.12 4.73 17.39
N GLU A 109 5.85 3.71 16.95
CA GLU A 109 6.83 3.82 15.87
C GLU A 109 6.19 4.26 14.56
N TYR A 110 5.06 3.66 14.19
CA TYR A 110 4.28 4.08 13.03
C TYR A 110 3.78 5.51 13.17
N ALA A 111 3.33 5.92 14.36
CA ALA A 111 2.90 7.30 14.58
C ALA A 111 4.04 8.31 14.39
N LEU A 112 5.28 7.92 14.71
CA LEU A 112 6.46 8.79 14.66
C LEU A 112 7.18 8.78 13.30
N TRP A 113 7.25 7.64 12.63
CA TRP A 113 8.19 7.43 11.52
C TRP A 113 7.56 6.91 10.23
N TYR A 114 6.34 6.37 10.26
CA TYR A 114 5.73 5.86 9.03
C TYR A 114 5.29 7.04 8.13
N PRO A 115 5.74 7.08 6.87
CA PRO A 115 5.46 8.19 5.97
C PRO A 115 4.07 8.05 5.34
N PHE A 116 3.02 8.17 6.16
CA PHE A 116 1.63 8.05 5.69
C PHE A 116 1.35 8.96 4.49
N GLU A 117 0.68 8.40 3.48
CA GLU A 117 0.18 9.14 2.32
C GLU A 117 -1.03 10.02 2.71
N PRO A 118 -1.30 11.11 1.95
CA PRO A 118 -2.52 11.88 2.10
C PRO A 118 -3.77 11.00 1.94
N GLU A 119 -4.74 11.18 2.82
CA GLU A 119 -5.99 10.40 2.82
C GLU A 119 -6.74 10.50 1.50
N GLU A 120 -6.83 11.70 0.91
CA GLU A 120 -7.47 11.91 -0.38
C GLU A 120 -6.83 11.05 -1.47
N ARG A 121 -5.50 10.97 -1.51
CA ARG A 121 -4.78 10.22 -2.54
C ARG A 121 -5.00 8.71 -2.40
N VAL A 122 -4.95 8.19 -1.17
CA VAL A 122 -5.22 6.77 -0.90
C VAL A 122 -6.68 6.42 -1.19
N ARG A 123 -7.61 7.32 -0.84
CA ARG A 123 -9.02 7.15 -1.14
C ARG A 123 -9.26 7.12 -2.65
N ASP A 124 -8.68 8.04 -3.41
CA ASP A 124 -8.86 8.07 -4.85
C ASP A 124 -8.32 6.79 -5.51
N VAL A 125 -7.14 6.29 -5.10
CA VAL A 125 -6.64 4.99 -5.59
C VAL A 125 -7.61 3.85 -5.24
N ALA A 126 -8.23 3.89 -4.06
CA ALA A 126 -9.26 2.92 -3.70
C ALA A 126 -10.52 3.07 -4.57
N ASP A 127 -11.00 4.29 -4.78
CA ASP A 127 -12.16 4.63 -5.61
C ASP A 127 -11.95 4.18 -7.07
N PHE A 128 -10.73 4.31 -7.60
CA PHE A 128 -10.35 3.74 -8.90
C PHE A 128 -10.64 2.24 -8.95
N PHE A 129 -10.16 1.51 -7.95
CA PHE A 129 -10.26 0.06 -7.90
C PHE A 129 -11.69 -0.43 -7.64
N ILE A 130 -12.44 0.23 -6.76
CA ILE A 130 -13.82 -0.18 -6.46
C ILE A 130 -14.86 0.39 -7.43
N SER A 131 -14.45 1.22 -8.40
CA SER A 131 -15.36 1.73 -9.42
C SER A 131 -15.94 0.58 -10.24
N ASP A 132 -17.22 0.66 -10.59
CA ASP A 132 -17.88 -0.19 -11.58
C ASP A 132 -17.91 0.47 -12.98
N ASN A 133 -17.42 1.70 -13.09
CA ASN A 133 -17.44 2.49 -14.31
C ASN A 133 -16.00 2.78 -14.79
N PRO A 134 -15.58 2.20 -15.93
CA PRO A 134 -14.28 2.45 -16.56
C PRO A 134 -13.97 3.94 -16.76
N THR A 135 -14.96 4.76 -17.09
CA THR A 135 -14.77 6.22 -17.30
C THR A 135 -14.41 6.92 -16.00
N SER A 136 -15.13 6.64 -14.91
CA SER A 136 -14.85 7.24 -13.60
C SER A 136 -13.49 6.81 -13.06
N ALA A 137 -13.13 5.54 -13.25
CA ALA A 137 -11.80 5.05 -12.92
C ALA A 137 -10.72 5.75 -13.75
N MET A 138 -10.92 5.91 -15.06
CA MET A 138 -9.96 6.60 -15.92
C MET A 138 -9.72 8.05 -15.49
N GLN A 139 -10.75 8.79 -15.06
CA GLN A 139 -10.60 10.16 -14.55
C GLN A 139 -9.67 10.24 -13.34
N ILE A 140 -9.72 9.23 -12.44
CA ILE A 140 -8.82 9.15 -11.29
C ILE A 140 -7.40 8.82 -11.75
N ALA A 141 -7.22 7.89 -12.67
CA ALA A 141 -5.91 7.59 -13.24
C ALA A 141 -5.28 8.84 -13.89
N GLU A 142 -6.06 9.59 -14.67
CA GLU A 142 -5.63 10.84 -15.30
C GLU A 142 -5.28 11.92 -14.28
N LYS A 143 -6.05 12.06 -13.18
CA LYS A 143 -5.74 12.99 -12.07
C LYS A 143 -4.32 12.80 -11.54
N TYR A 144 -3.82 11.56 -11.52
CA TYR A 144 -2.48 11.22 -11.03
C TYR A 144 -1.46 10.93 -12.13
N GLY A 145 -1.82 11.16 -13.40
CA GLY A 145 -0.94 10.89 -14.53
C GLY A 145 -0.59 9.41 -14.71
N ALA A 146 -1.34 8.47 -14.12
CA ALA A 146 -1.03 7.04 -14.20
C ALA A 146 -1.08 6.54 -15.65
N ASP A 147 -0.05 5.81 -16.06
CA ASP A 147 0.08 5.18 -17.38
C ASP A 147 -0.29 3.69 -17.35
N TYR A 148 -0.10 3.07 -16.18
CA TYR A 148 -0.38 1.67 -15.95
C TYR A 148 -1.15 1.46 -14.65
N ALA A 149 -1.92 0.38 -14.58
CA ALA A 149 -2.48 -0.16 -13.35
C ALA A 149 -1.94 -1.57 -13.07
N LEU A 150 -1.68 -1.90 -11.81
CA LEU A 150 -1.14 -3.19 -11.39
C LEU A 150 -2.03 -3.84 -10.32
N VAL A 151 -2.31 -5.13 -10.51
CA VAL A 151 -2.95 -5.99 -9.50
C VAL A 151 -2.27 -7.36 -9.44
N MET A 152 -2.41 -8.05 -8.31
CA MET A 152 -2.04 -9.44 -8.15
C MET A 152 -3.27 -10.35 -8.24
N ALA A 153 -3.11 -11.55 -8.78
CA ALA A 153 -4.22 -12.49 -8.98
C ALA A 153 -4.85 -12.99 -7.67
N ASP A 154 -4.12 -12.92 -6.55
CA ASP A 154 -4.60 -13.29 -5.21
C ASP A 154 -5.07 -12.11 -4.37
N ASP A 155 -5.18 -10.91 -4.97
CA ASP A 155 -5.54 -9.69 -4.26
C ASP A 155 -6.97 -9.63 -3.76
N MET A 156 -7.80 -10.64 -4.04
CA MET A 156 -9.19 -10.65 -3.57
C MET A 156 -9.31 -10.50 -2.04
N GLY A 157 -8.30 -10.93 -1.28
CA GLY A 157 -8.23 -10.70 0.17
C GLY A 157 -8.07 -9.22 0.58
N LYS A 158 -7.53 -8.38 -0.30
CA LYS A 158 -7.33 -6.94 -0.09
C LYS A 158 -8.55 -6.10 -0.47
N TYR A 159 -9.57 -6.70 -1.09
CA TYR A 159 -10.77 -5.97 -1.52
C TYR A 159 -11.47 -5.26 -0.36
N PHE A 160 -11.49 -5.87 0.82
CA PHE A 160 -11.98 -5.25 2.05
C PHE A 160 -11.24 -3.94 2.37
N SER A 161 -9.91 -3.93 2.27
CA SER A 161 -9.09 -2.76 2.58
C SER A 161 -9.33 -1.62 1.59
N LEU A 162 -9.59 -1.95 0.31
CA LEU A 162 -9.96 -0.97 -0.70
C LEU A 162 -11.30 -0.31 -0.37
N ILE A 163 -12.34 -1.10 -0.07
CA ILE A 163 -13.66 -0.56 0.30
C ILE A 163 -13.58 0.34 1.54
N MET A 164 -12.80 -0.08 2.55
CA MET A 164 -12.56 0.72 3.75
C MET A 164 -11.85 2.04 3.45
N ALA A 165 -10.86 2.02 2.55
CA ALA A 165 -10.12 3.21 2.12
C ALA A 165 -10.99 4.19 1.33
N ALA A 166 -11.88 3.67 0.49
CA ALA A 166 -12.90 4.44 -0.24
C ALA A 166 -13.98 5.05 0.67
N LYS A 167 -14.07 4.62 1.93
CA LYS A 167 -15.13 4.98 2.90
C LYS A 167 -16.52 4.53 2.45
N GLU A 168 -16.58 3.42 1.72
CA GLU A 168 -17.83 2.84 1.21
C GLU A 168 -18.38 1.74 2.14
N ASN A 169 -19.66 1.42 1.97
CA ASN A 169 -20.30 0.38 2.77
C ASN A 169 -19.93 -1.02 2.25
N LEU A 170 -19.35 -1.85 3.12
CA LEU A 170 -18.95 -3.22 2.78
C LEU A 170 -20.08 -4.08 2.22
N SER A 171 -21.32 -3.89 2.70
CA SER A 171 -22.50 -4.64 2.23
C SER A 171 -22.80 -4.44 0.75
N ASP A 172 -22.36 -3.33 0.17
CA ASP A 172 -22.66 -2.98 -1.21
C ASP A 172 -21.73 -3.70 -2.18
N TYR A 173 -20.57 -4.15 -1.67
CA TYR A 173 -19.49 -4.78 -2.45
C TYR A 173 -19.22 -6.24 -2.06
N LEU A 174 -19.65 -6.68 -0.87
CA LEU A 174 -19.41 -8.02 -0.34
C LEU A 174 -20.72 -8.70 0.07
N SER A 175 -20.99 -9.85 -0.53
CA SER A 175 -22.04 -10.77 -0.11
C SER A 175 -21.48 -11.78 0.90
N VAL A 176 -22.18 -11.94 2.02
CA VAL A 176 -21.86 -12.94 3.04
C VAL A 176 -22.68 -14.21 2.82
N GLN A 177 -22.01 -15.32 2.54
CA GLN A 177 -22.65 -16.63 2.62
C GLN A 177 -22.33 -17.30 3.95
N VAL A 178 -23.38 -17.68 4.68
CA VAL A 178 -23.27 -18.45 5.92
C VAL A 178 -23.49 -19.92 5.57
N ASN A 179 -22.42 -20.71 5.53
CA ASN A 179 -22.55 -22.16 5.38
C ASN A 179 -22.94 -22.80 6.72
N GLN A 180 -23.71 -23.89 6.65
CA GLN A 180 -24.16 -24.71 7.80
C GLN A 180 -23.01 -25.24 8.68
N THR A 181 -21.75 -25.10 8.23
CA THR A 181 -20.52 -25.47 8.94
C THR A 181 -19.84 -24.31 9.70
N SER A 182 -20.53 -23.17 9.91
CA SER A 182 -20.03 -22.00 10.66
C SER A 182 -18.86 -21.23 10.03
N ARG A 183 -18.54 -21.48 8.76
CA ARG A 183 -17.59 -20.68 7.99
C ARG A 183 -18.34 -19.60 7.20
N THR A 184 -18.23 -18.36 7.67
CA THR A 184 -18.64 -17.17 6.92
C THR A 184 -17.64 -16.92 5.80
N ARG A 185 -18.09 -16.93 4.55
CA ARG A 185 -17.24 -16.57 3.40
C ARG A 185 -17.84 -15.37 2.69
N SER A 186 -17.06 -14.31 2.61
CA SER A 186 -17.41 -13.09 1.87
C SER A 186 -16.94 -13.24 0.43
N TYR A 187 -17.81 -12.90 -0.51
CA TYR A 187 -17.50 -12.88 -1.94
C TYR A 187 -17.87 -11.51 -2.52
N PRO A 188 -17.18 -11.02 -3.56
CA PRO A 188 -17.62 -9.84 -4.28
C PRO A 188 -19.07 -9.99 -4.73
N SER A 189 -19.92 -9.02 -4.39
CA SER A 189 -21.31 -8.92 -4.86
C SER A 189 -21.43 -8.06 -6.12
N LYS A 190 -20.37 -7.31 -6.44
CA LYS A 190 -20.32 -6.30 -7.48
C LYS A 190 -19.06 -6.48 -8.31
N GLU A 191 -19.20 -6.41 -9.64
CA GLU A 191 -18.07 -6.32 -10.55
C GLU A 191 -17.53 -4.89 -10.53
N THR A 192 -16.25 -4.76 -10.19
CA THR A 192 -15.50 -3.51 -10.14
C THR A 192 -14.26 -3.62 -11.01
N ILE A 193 -13.59 -2.49 -11.28
CA ILE A 193 -12.30 -2.47 -11.99
C ILE A 193 -11.32 -3.44 -11.33
N PHE A 194 -11.26 -3.45 -10.00
CA PHE A 194 -10.43 -4.37 -9.25
C PHE A 194 -10.79 -5.84 -9.47
N THR A 195 -12.06 -6.24 -9.32
CA THR A 195 -12.43 -7.65 -9.48
C THR A 195 -12.18 -8.13 -10.91
N ARG A 196 -12.41 -7.27 -11.90
CA ARG A 196 -12.18 -7.57 -13.32
C ARG A 196 -10.68 -7.68 -13.63
N MET A 197 -9.86 -6.75 -13.11
CA MET A 197 -8.40 -6.82 -13.24
C MET A 197 -7.82 -8.06 -12.52
N VAL A 198 -8.32 -8.40 -11.33
CA VAL A 198 -7.95 -9.63 -10.60
C VAL A 198 -8.48 -10.89 -11.31
N GLY A 199 -9.57 -10.79 -12.06
CA GLY A 199 -10.05 -11.82 -12.97
C GLY A 199 -9.18 -11.99 -14.22
N GLY A 200 -8.38 -10.98 -14.57
CA GLY A 200 -7.62 -10.95 -15.81
C GLY A 200 -8.48 -10.64 -17.03
N GLU A 201 -9.61 -9.96 -16.84
CA GLU A 201 -10.52 -9.57 -17.91
C GLU A 201 -9.96 -8.40 -18.73
N GLU A 202 -10.44 -8.27 -19.97
CA GLU A 202 -10.28 -7.05 -20.76
C GLU A 202 -11.32 -6.01 -20.31
N ILE A 203 -10.91 -4.75 -20.20
CA ILE A 203 -11.75 -3.65 -19.73
C ILE A 203 -11.61 -2.52 -20.73
N GLU A 204 -12.72 -1.94 -21.18
CA GLU A 204 -12.69 -0.79 -22.09
C GLU A 204 -11.87 0.36 -21.49
N GLY A 205 -10.86 0.85 -22.21
CA GLY A 205 -9.90 1.85 -21.72
C GLY A 205 -8.70 1.29 -20.95
N PHE A 206 -8.65 -0.03 -20.68
CA PHE A 206 -7.56 -0.67 -19.95
C PHE A 206 -7.09 -1.92 -20.70
N SER A 207 -5.97 -1.82 -21.41
CA SER A 207 -5.42 -2.90 -22.22
C SER A 207 -4.49 -3.78 -21.38
N LYS A 208 -4.79 -5.07 -21.24
CA LYS A 208 -3.92 -5.97 -20.47
C LYS A 208 -2.60 -6.22 -21.21
N SER A 209 -1.52 -5.62 -20.70
CA SER A 209 -0.19 -5.65 -21.34
C SER A 209 0.69 -6.79 -20.85
N PHE A 210 0.45 -7.25 -19.62
CA PHE A 210 1.18 -8.38 -19.03
C PHE A 210 0.27 -9.20 -18.11
N ASP A 211 0.43 -10.52 -18.15
CA ASP A 211 -0.24 -11.48 -17.27
C ASP A 211 0.59 -12.77 -17.17
N ASN A 212 1.15 -13.06 -15.99
CA ASN A 212 1.83 -14.34 -15.72
C ASN A 212 1.06 -15.24 -14.74
N GLY A 213 -0.23 -14.97 -14.57
CA GLY A 213 -1.12 -15.62 -13.61
C GLY A 213 -0.87 -15.25 -12.15
N ARG A 214 0.14 -14.41 -11.86
CA ARG A 214 0.42 -13.89 -10.51
C ARG A 214 0.26 -12.39 -10.44
N MET A 215 0.88 -11.67 -11.37
CA MET A 215 0.78 -10.23 -11.54
C MET A 215 0.13 -9.93 -12.88
N ARG A 216 -0.71 -8.89 -12.90
CA ARG A 216 -1.31 -8.36 -14.12
C ARG A 216 -1.08 -6.87 -14.20
N ILE A 217 -0.68 -6.42 -15.37
CA ILE A 217 -0.38 -5.02 -15.65
C ILE A 217 -1.24 -4.57 -16.83
N TYR A 218 -2.02 -3.53 -16.58
CA TYR A 218 -2.92 -2.92 -17.54
C TYR A 218 -2.36 -1.58 -17.99
N LYS A 219 -2.24 -1.36 -19.29
CA LYS A 219 -1.97 -0.05 -19.85
C LYS A 219 -3.25 0.76 -19.88
N LEU A 220 -3.15 2.02 -19.47
CA LEU A 220 -4.27 2.95 -19.40
C LEU A 220 -4.35 3.70 -20.72
N GLU A 221 -5.36 3.38 -21.53
CA GLU A 221 -5.58 3.99 -22.84
C GLU A 221 -6.27 5.35 -22.66
N LYS A 222 -5.46 6.33 -22.24
CA LYS A 222 -5.91 7.72 -22.04
C LYS A 222 -6.55 8.24 -23.32
N THR A 223 -7.67 8.93 -23.19
CA THR A 223 -8.27 9.61 -24.35
C THR A 223 -7.36 10.77 -24.69
N ALA A 224 -6.89 10.88 -25.95
CA ALA A 224 -6.12 12.03 -26.37
C ALA A 224 -6.92 13.30 -26.06
N ALA A 225 -6.35 14.23 -25.29
CA ALA A 225 -6.94 15.54 -25.07
C ALA A 225 -7.10 16.22 -26.44
N VAL A 226 -8.35 16.42 -26.88
CA VAL A 226 -8.71 17.15 -28.09
C VAL A 226 -8.52 18.63 -27.87
#